data_AF-A0A7V3DYC7-F1
#
_entry.id   AF-A0A7V3DYC7-F1
#
_cell.length_a   1.000
_cell.length_b   1.000
_cell.length_c   1.000
_cell.angle_alpha   90.00
_cell.angle_beta   90.00
_cell.angle_gamma   90.00
#
_symmetry.space_group_name_H-M   'P 1'
#
loop_
_entity.id
_entity.type
_entity.pdbx_description
1 polymer ?
#
loop_
_entity_poly.entity_id
_entity_poly.type
_entity_poly.pdbx_seq_one_letter_code
_entity_poly.pdbx_strand_id
1 'polypeptide(L)'
;MLEHYLSLALRSIFVENLALAFFLGMCSFLAVSKSVETAMGLGLAVVCVMTLTCPFNNMILHAFLKEGALTWVPVIGPSLGNLDLSFLGFISYIGSIAAVTQIVEMALDRFTPKLYAALGIFLPLIAVNCAILGASLFMVEREYT
;
A
#
# COMPACT_ATOMS: atom_id res chain seq x y z
N MET A 1 19.87 -8.27 25.90
CA MET A 1 19.68 -7.06 25.08
C MET A 1 19.96 -7.34 23.60
N LEU A 2 21.17 -7.74 23.19
CA LEU A 2 21.49 -8.07 21.80
C LEU A 2 20.65 -9.23 21.24
N GLU A 3 20.42 -10.28 22.03
CA GLU A 3 19.58 -11.43 21.65
C GLU A 3 18.14 -11.01 21.31
N HIS A 4 17.60 -9.99 21.97
CA HIS A 4 16.25 -9.50 21.68
C HIS A 4 16.17 -8.78 20.33
N TYR A 5 17.10 -7.86 20.05
CA TYR A 5 17.16 -7.19 18.74
C TYR A 5 17.47 -8.16 17.60
N LEU A 6 18.34 -9.15 17.84
CA LEU A 6 18.65 -10.20 16.87
C LEU A 6 17.42 -11.09 16.60
N SER A 7 16.67 -11.45 17.65
CA SER A 7 15.43 -12.22 17.50
C SER A 7 14.35 -11.46 16.74
N LEU A 8 14.24 -10.14 16.96
CA LEU A 8 13.30 -9.27 16.24
C LEU A 8 13.70 -9.13 14.76
N ALA A 9 14.99 -8.96 14.48
CA ALA A 9 15.52 -8.88 13.12
C ALA A 9 15.30 -10.19 12.35
N LEU A 10 15.61 -11.34 12.94
CA LEU A 10 15.36 -12.65 12.31
C LEU A 10 13.88 -12.89 12.05
N ARG A 11 13.01 -12.51 12.99
CA ARG A 11 11.56 -12.65 12.84
C ARG A 11 11.01 -11.76 11.73
N SER A 12 11.45 -10.50 11.66
CA SER A 12 11.02 -9.56 10.62
C SER A 12 11.53 -9.94 9.22
N ILE A 13 12.76 -10.47 9.11
CA ILE A 13 13.37 -10.81 7.82
C ILE A 13 12.81 -12.11 7.23
N PHE A 14 12.50 -13.11 8.07
CA PHE A 14 12.12 -14.45 7.59
C PHE A 14 10.68 -14.85 7.90
N VAL A 15 10.17 -14.55 9.11
CA VAL A 15 8.88 -15.08 9.57
C VAL A 15 7.72 -14.19 9.16
N GLU A 16 7.89 -12.87 9.24
CA GLU A 16 6.84 -11.88 8.97
C GLU A 16 7.09 -11.08 7.67
N ASN A 17 7.95 -11.59 6.79
CA ASN A 17 8.31 -10.92 5.54
C ASN A 17 7.23 -11.12 4.46
N LEU A 18 6.76 -10.01 3.88
CA LEU A 18 5.72 -10.01 2.84
C LEU A 18 6.08 -10.86 1.61
N ALA A 19 7.35 -10.89 1.21
CA ALA A 19 7.78 -11.60 0.01
C ALA A 19 8.06 -13.09 0.26
N LEU A 20 8.72 -13.43 1.38
CA LEU A 20 9.18 -14.79 1.66
C LEU A 20 8.14 -15.66 2.36
N ALA A 21 7.29 -15.08 3.22
CA ALA A 21 6.31 -15.84 4.00
C ALA A 21 4.90 -15.77 3.37
N PHE A 22 4.50 -14.60 2.87
CA PHE A 22 3.15 -14.37 2.34
C PHE A 22 3.08 -14.42 0.81
N PHE A 23 4.21 -14.52 0.09
CA PHE A 23 4.29 -14.56 -1.37
C PHE A 23 3.62 -13.37 -2.09
N LEU A 24 3.60 -12.19 -1.45
CA LEU A 24 3.05 -10.96 -2.03
C LEU A 24 4.12 -10.20 -2.83
N GLY A 25 3.73 -9.59 -3.96
CA GLY A 25 4.60 -8.73 -4.78
C GLY A 25 5.51 -9.47 -5.78
N MET A 26 5.27 -10.77 -6.01
CA MET A 26 6.11 -11.61 -6.88
C MET A 26 6.14 -11.17 -8.35
N CYS A 27 5.05 -10.59 -8.87
CA CYS A 27 4.97 -10.16 -10.28
C CYS A 27 6.02 -9.11 -10.63
N SER A 28 6.14 -8.05 -9.82
CA SER A 28 7.16 -7.01 -9.98
C SER A 28 8.56 -7.52 -9.67
N PHE A 29 8.69 -8.41 -8.68
CA PHE A 29 9.97 -8.99 -8.29
C PHE A 29 10.61 -9.81 -9.43
N LEU A 30 9.83 -10.71 -10.03
CA LEU A 30 10.31 -11.54 -11.14
C LEU A 30 10.59 -10.71 -12.40
N ALA A 31 9.79 -9.68 -12.66
CA ALA A 31 9.94 -8.82 -13.84
C ALA A 31 11.23 -7.99 -13.84
N VAL A 32 11.64 -7.45 -12.68
CA VAL A 32 12.74 -6.45 -12.58
C VAL A 32 14.04 -7.06 -12.04
N SER A 33 14.08 -8.38 -11.83
CA SER A 33 15.23 -9.13 -11.32
C SER A 33 16.51 -9.06 -12.16
N LYS A 34 16.45 -8.57 -13.41
CA LYS A 34 17.59 -8.59 -14.35
C LYS A 34 18.59 -7.45 -14.18
N SER A 35 18.22 -6.31 -13.60
CA SER A 35 19.13 -5.18 -13.44
C SER A 35 18.98 -4.51 -12.07
N VAL A 36 20.09 -4.41 -11.35
CA VAL A 36 20.11 -3.92 -9.96
C VAL A 36 19.69 -2.45 -9.87
N GLU A 37 20.11 -1.61 -10.83
CA GLU A 37 19.72 -0.19 -10.86
C GLU A 37 18.21 0.01 -10.98
N THR A 38 17.53 -0.76 -11.83
CA THR A 38 16.07 -0.65 -11.99
C THR A 38 15.32 -1.27 -10.81
N ALA A 39 15.84 -2.36 -10.25
CA ALA A 39 15.29 -3.01 -9.06
C ALA A 39 15.35 -2.10 -7.83
N MET A 40 16.45 -1.37 -7.63
CA MET A 40 16.56 -0.37 -6.56
C MET A 40 15.56 0.78 -6.76
N GLY A 41 15.44 1.30 -7.98
CA GLY A 41 14.50 2.37 -8.29
C GLY A 41 13.05 1.98 -8.04
N LEU A 42 12.65 0.79 -8.49
CA LEU A 42 11.30 0.26 -8.27
C LEU A 42 11.05 -0.05 -6.78
N GLY A 43 12.03 -0.65 -6.08
CA GLY A 43 11.91 -0.95 -4.66
C GLY A 43 11.68 0.31 -3.82
N LEU A 44 12.45 1.37 -4.09
CA LEU A 44 12.27 2.67 -3.43
C LEU A 44 10.89 3.26 -3.73
N ALA A 45 10.43 3.20 -4.99
CA ALA A 45 9.10 3.68 -5.36
C ALA A 45 7.99 2.93 -4.61
N VAL A 46 8.06 1.60 -4.54
CA VAL A 46 7.08 0.77 -3.83
C VAL A 46 7.06 1.07 -2.32
N VAL A 47 8.23 1.22 -1.70
CA VAL A 47 8.32 1.60 -0.28
C VAL A 47 7.70 2.97 -0.03
N CYS A 48 8.00 3.96 -0.88
CA CYS A 48 7.40 5.28 -0.79
C CYS A 48 5.88 5.24 -0.94
N VAL A 49 5.36 4.54 -1.96
CA VAL A 49 3.91 4.39 -2.16
C VAL A 49 3.27 3.71 -0.96
N MET A 50 3.79 2.56 -0.51
CA MET A 50 3.27 1.81 0.63
C MET A 50 3.26 2.66 1.91
N THR A 51 4.31 3.44 2.15
CA THR A 51 4.42 4.32 3.32
C THR A 51 3.41 5.46 3.27
N LEU A 52 3.00 5.92 2.07
CA LEU A 52 1.99 6.96 1.91
C LEU A 52 0.56 6.40 1.92
N THR A 53 0.33 5.24 1.30
CA THR A 53 -1.00 4.64 1.19
C THR A 53 -1.48 4.02 2.49
N CYS A 54 -0.63 3.37 3.28
CA CYS A 54 -1.04 2.79 4.57
C CYS A 54 -1.67 3.83 5.54
N PRO A 55 -1.04 4.97 5.87
CA PRO A 55 -1.65 5.98 6.74
C PRO A 55 -2.84 6.67 6.08
N PHE A 56 -2.82 6.85 4.76
CA PHE A 56 -3.96 7.43 4.03
C PHE A 56 -5.19 6.51 4.07
N ASN A 57 -4.99 5.20 3.90
CA ASN A 57 -6.05 4.19 3.98
C ASN A 57 -6.56 4.01 5.40
N ASN A 58 -5.67 4.14 6.39
CA ASN A 58 -6.06 4.19 7.81
C ASN A 58 -6.99 5.38 8.09
N MET A 59 -6.62 6.57 7.59
CA MET A 59 -7.45 7.76 7.70
C MET A 59 -8.81 7.57 6.99
N ILE A 60 -8.84 6.95 5.81
CA ILE A 60 -10.09 6.61 5.11
C ILE A 60 -10.94 5.63 5.92
N LEU A 61 -10.34 4.59 6.51
CA LEU A 61 -11.05 3.62 7.32
C LEU A 61 -11.76 4.31 8.49
N HIS A 62 -11.05 5.17 9.24
CA HIS A 62 -11.60 5.87 10.39
C HIS A 62 -12.54 7.05 10.04
N ALA A 63 -12.33 7.73 8.91
CA ALA A 63 -13.13 8.90 8.53
C ALA A 63 -14.35 8.56 7.65
N PHE A 64 -14.34 7.46 6.91
CA PHE A 64 -15.37 7.11 5.94
C PHE A 64 -16.01 5.72 6.13
N LEU A 65 -15.30 4.73 6.67
CA LEU A 65 -15.75 3.32 6.60
C LEU A 65 -16.20 2.70 7.92
N LYS A 66 -15.62 3.10 9.06
CA LYS A 66 -15.94 2.52 10.38
C LYS A 66 -17.31 2.99 10.89
N GLU A 67 -18.00 2.12 11.64
CA GLU A 67 -19.31 2.41 12.26
C GLU A 67 -19.30 3.79 12.96
N GLY A 68 -20.24 4.67 12.59
CA GLY A 68 -20.37 6.02 13.16
C GLY A 68 -19.55 7.13 12.48
N ALA A 69 -18.74 6.84 11.46
CA ALA A 69 -17.91 7.86 10.81
C ALA A 69 -18.70 8.88 9.97
N LEU A 70 -19.97 8.64 9.59
CA LEU A 70 -20.77 9.58 8.80
C LEU A 70 -21.43 10.71 9.61
N THR A 71 -21.18 10.84 10.92
CA THR A 71 -21.79 11.90 11.73
C THR A 71 -21.36 13.32 11.33
N TRP A 72 -20.26 13.47 10.57
CA TRP A 72 -19.77 14.74 10.08
C TRP A 72 -20.34 15.16 8.70
N VAL A 73 -21.11 14.31 8.02
CA VAL A 73 -21.74 14.64 6.72
C VAL A 73 -23.20 15.07 6.96
N PRO A 74 -23.52 16.38 6.93
CA PRO A 74 -24.88 16.89 7.18
C PRO A 74 -25.92 16.55 6.09
N VAL A 75 -25.51 15.92 4.98
CA VAL A 75 -26.36 15.66 3.80
C VAL A 75 -27.08 14.31 3.86
N ILE A 76 -26.69 13.39 4.76
CA ILE A 76 -27.22 12.02 4.81
C ILE A 76 -27.59 11.75 6.27
N GLY A 77 -28.89 11.86 6.61
CA GLY A 77 -29.40 12.01 7.97
C GLY A 77 -29.09 10.89 9.00
N PRO A 78 -29.60 11.02 10.24
CA PRO A 78 -29.30 10.17 11.40
C PRO A 78 -29.76 8.70 11.29
N SER A 79 -30.34 8.31 10.14
CA SER A 79 -30.87 6.98 9.84
C SER A 79 -29.78 5.95 9.49
N LEU A 80 -28.58 6.41 9.09
CA LEU A 80 -27.47 5.55 8.63
C LEU A 80 -26.34 5.35 9.66
N GLY A 81 -26.59 5.64 10.95
CA GLY A 81 -25.57 5.59 12.02
C GLY A 81 -24.94 4.21 12.29
N ASN A 82 -25.54 3.12 11.78
CA ASN A 82 -25.07 1.74 11.92
C ASN A 82 -24.94 1.01 10.57
N LEU A 83 -24.81 1.73 9.46
CA LEU A 83 -24.56 1.07 8.19
C LEU A 83 -23.06 0.72 8.10
N ASP A 84 -22.75 -0.57 8.16
CA ASP A 84 -21.40 -1.07 7.95
C ASP A 84 -21.07 -1.02 6.44
N LEU A 85 -20.22 -0.06 6.05
CA LEU A 85 -19.71 0.07 4.68
C LEU A 85 -18.43 -0.76 4.45
N SER A 86 -18.09 -1.71 5.32
CA SER A 86 -16.91 -2.58 5.14
C SER A 86 -16.86 -3.28 3.77
N PHE A 87 -18.01 -3.56 3.15
CA PHE A 87 -18.07 -4.12 1.79
C PHE A 87 -17.37 -3.24 0.73
N LEU A 88 -17.36 -1.91 0.91
CA LEU A 88 -16.72 -0.97 -0.02
C LEU A 88 -15.21 -0.80 0.23
N GLY A 89 -14.66 -1.43 1.27
CA GLY A 89 -13.25 -1.32 1.67
C GLY A 89 -12.28 -1.60 0.54
N PHE A 90 -12.41 -2.75 -0.12
CA PHE A 90 -11.53 -3.13 -1.23
C PHE A 90 -11.48 -2.09 -2.35
N ILE A 91 -12.64 -1.58 -2.79
CA ILE A 91 -12.71 -0.59 -3.88
C ILE A 91 -12.10 0.74 -3.43
N SER A 92 -12.34 1.15 -2.18
CA SER A 92 -11.75 2.38 -1.62
C SER A 92 -10.22 2.33 -1.50
N TYR A 93 -9.67 1.18 -1.08
CA TYR A 93 -8.22 0.98 -0.99
C TYR A 93 -7.56 0.93 -2.36
N ILE A 94 -8.19 0.28 -3.35
CA ILE A 94 -7.66 0.28 -4.72
C ILE A 94 -7.68 1.70 -5.31
N GLY A 95 -8.75 2.46 -5.10
CA GLY A 95 -8.88 3.83 -5.61
C GLY A 95 -7.87 4.81 -5.00
N SER A 96 -7.63 4.72 -3.69
CA SER A 96 -6.61 5.51 -2.99
C SER A 96 -5.20 5.14 -3.42
N ILE A 97 -4.89 3.85 -3.57
CA ILE A 97 -3.60 3.40 -4.10
C ILE A 97 -3.40 3.96 -5.52
N ALA A 98 -4.42 3.87 -6.39
CA ALA A 98 -4.35 4.40 -7.75
C ALA A 98 -4.05 5.91 -7.77
N ALA A 99 -4.70 6.69 -6.91
CA ALA A 99 -4.46 8.13 -6.79
C ALA A 99 -3.02 8.44 -6.36
N VAL A 100 -2.48 7.73 -5.35
CA VAL A 100 -1.10 7.93 -4.89
C VAL A 100 -0.09 7.49 -5.97
N THR A 101 -0.33 6.38 -6.66
CA THR A 101 0.56 5.93 -7.74
C THR A 101 0.57 6.89 -8.91
N GLN A 102 -0.55 7.56 -9.20
CA GLN A 102 -0.60 8.58 -10.25
C GLN A 102 0.30 9.78 -9.93
N ILE A 103 0.34 10.18 -8.65
CA ILE A 103 1.24 11.24 -8.18
C ILE A 103 2.70 10.82 -8.33
N VAL A 104 3.01 9.56 -8.02
CA VAL A 104 4.37 9.01 -8.18
C VAL A 104 4.78 8.91 -9.66
N GLU A 105 3.85 8.57 -10.56
CA GLU A 105 4.10 8.59 -12.00
C GLU A 105 4.54 9.98 -12.48
N MET A 106 3.79 11.02 -12.10
CA MET A 106 4.13 12.41 -12.42
C MET A 106 5.47 12.84 -11.81
N ALA A 107 5.81 12.36 -10.61
CA ALA A 107 7.10 12.63 -9.98
C ALA A 107 8.27 11.93 -10.69
N LEU A 108 8.10 10.66 -11.08
CA LEU A 108 9.17 9.88 -11.73
C LEU A 108 9.53 10.41 -13.12
N ASP A 109 8.55 10.88 -13.89
CA ASP A 109 8.77 11.53 -15.19
C ASP A 109 9.62 12.81 -15.04
N ARG A 110 9.40 13.57 -13.95
CA ARG A 110 10.14 14.80 -13.66
C ARG A 110 11.57 14.56 -13.16
N PHE A 111 11.77 13.64 -12.22
CA PHE A 111 13.05 13.47 -11.52
C PHE A 111 13.98 12.44 -12.15
N THR A 112 13.44 11.36 -12.73
CA THR A 112 14.24 10.20 -13.16
C THR A 112 13.77 9.65 -14.52
N PRO A 113 14.05 10.36 -15.62
CA PRO A 113 13.62 9.94 -16.97
C PRO A 113 14.23 8.60 -17.40
N LYS A 114 15.42 8.24 -16.89
CA LYS A 114 16.05 6.92 -17.14
C LYS A 114 15.21 5.77 -16.60
N LEU A 115 14.63 5.93 -15.40
CA LEU A 115 13.80 4.90 -14.78
C LEU A 115 12.43 4.82 -15.46
N TYR A 116 11.86 5.98 -15.82
CA TYR A 116 10.60 6.03 -16.58
C TYR A 116 10.73 5.34 -17.95
N ALA A 117 11.84 5.54 -18.67
CA ALA A 117 12.09 4.85 -19.94
C ALA A 117 12.25 3.32 -19.80
N ALA A 118 12.81 2.85 -18.67
CA ALA A 118 12.98 1.43 -18.39
C ALA A 118 11.69 0.75 -17.89
N LEU A 119 10.80 1.50 -17.25
CA LEU A 119 9.70 0.98 -16.45
C LEU A 119 8.31 1.45 -16.92
N GLY A 120 8.21 2.26 -17.98
CA GLY A 120 7.01 3.02 -18.35
C GLY A 120 5.71 2.21 -18.47
N ILE A 121 5.77 0.98 -18.99
CA ILE A 121 4.59 0.09 -19.05
C ILE A 121 4.24 -0.55 -17.70
N PHE A 122 5.20 -0.63 -16.79
CA PHE A 122 5.06 -1.25 -15.48
C PHE A 122 4.76 -0.26 -14.35
N LEU A 123 4.75 1.05 -14.60
CA LEU A 123 4.34 2.05 -13.61
C LEU A 123 2.88 1.83 -13.15
N PRO A 124 1.90 1.57 -14.04
CA PRO A 124 0.54 1.20 -13.65
C PRO A 124 0.46 -0.12 -12.86
N LEU A 125 1.46 -1.00 -12.99
CA LEU A 125 1.53 -2.26 -12.24
C LEU A 125 1.80 -2.02 -10.74
N ILE A 126 2.25 -0.83 -10.34
CA ILE A 126 2.37 -0.45 -8.93
C ILE A 126 0.99 -0.36 -8.27
N ALA A 127 -0.02 0.14 -8.98
CA ALA A 127 -1.37 0.29 -8.42
C ALA A 127 -2.03 -1.05 -8.07
N VAL A 128 -1.70 -2.09 -8.83
CA VAL A 128 -2.17 -3.47 -8.62
C VAL A 128 -1.13 -4.34 -7.90
N ASN A 129 -0.14 -3.74 -7.26
CA ASN A 129 0.88 -4.49 -6.55
C ASN A 129 0.27 -5.16 -5.31
N CYS A 130 0.28 -6.50 -5.29
CA CYS A 130 -0.32 -7.28 -4.21
C CYS A 130 0.30 -6.98 -2.83
N ALA A 131 1.58 -6.57 -2.76
CA ALA A 131 2.20 -6.21 -1.49
C ALA A 131 1.60 -4.94 -0.89
N ILE A 132 1.29 -3.94 -1.74
CA ILE A 132 0.70 -2.66 -1.30
C ILE A 132 -0.75 -2.85 -0.85
N LEU A 133 -1.52 -3.62 -1.62
CA LEU A 133 -2.88 -3.99 -1.23
C LEU A 133 -2.89 -4.84 0.05
N GLY A 134 -2.01 -5.83 0.14
CA GLY A 134 -1.90 -6.68 1.32
C GLY A 134 -1.50 -5.92 2.59
N ALA A 135 -0.61 -4.92 2.48
CA ALA A 135 -0.28 -4.05 3.61
C ALA A 135 -1.51 -3.26 4.10
N SER A 136 -2.35 -2.78 3.19
CA SER A 136 -3.61 -2.09 3.56
C SER A 136 -4.61 -3.05 4.21
N LEU A 137 -4.70 -4.30 3.74
CA LEU A 137 -5.60 -5.30 4.33
C LEU A 137 -5.11 -5.79 5.69
N PHE A 138 -3.81 -6.02 5.86
CA PHE A 138 -3.23 -6.36 7.17
C PHE A 138 -3.42 -5.24 8.18
N MET A 139 -3.46 -3.99 7.73
CA MET A 139 -3.75 -2.85 8.59
C MET A 139 -5.16 -2.90 9.18
N VAL A 140 -6.14 -3.30 8.38
CA VAL A 140 -7.53 -3.51 8.84
C VAL A 140 -7.64 -4.74 9.74
N GLU A 141 -7.10 -5.88 9.32
CA GLU A 141 -7.26 -7.16 10.02
C GLU A 141 -6.53 -7.21 11.37
N ARG A 142 -5.42 -6.46 11.50
CA ARG A 142 -4.66 -6.34 12.76
C ARG A 142 -5.09 -5.15 13.60
N GLU A 143 -6.16 -4.45 13.21
CA GLU A 143 -6.73 -3.28 13.89
C GLU A 143 -5.68 -2.21 14.27
N TYR A 144 -4.75 -1.92 13.36
CA TYR A 144 -3.80 -0.84 13.59
C TYR A 144 -4.53 0.52 13.53
N THR A 145 -4.22 1.39 14.49
CA THR A 145 -4.79 2.75 14.63
C THR A 145 -3.93 3.81 13.97
#